data_AF-A0A2C5YPC8-F1
#
_entry.id   AF-A0A2C5YPC8-F1
#
_cell.length_a   1.000
_cell.length_b   1.000
_cell.length_c   1.000
_cell.angle_alpha   90.00
_cell.angle_beta   90.00
_cell.angle_gamma   90.00
#
_symmetry.space_group_name_H-M   'P 1'
#
loop_
_entity.id
_entity.type
_entity.pdbx_description
1 polymer ?
#
loop_
_entity_poly.entity_id
_entity_poly.type
_entity_poly.pdbx_seq_one_letter_code
_entity_poly.pdbx_strand_id
1 'polypeptide(L)'
;MGRQLVRTLAAVALLAARALAGANLTAAKGLEHGLVVDGLKRPRGVVEDSRGNLLVVERGKGIVRLVLDDGEGAKVRVASRTMAVNESKWSVENSLDNMHRHNRDIHQTNPGDELNFHGQPSNPHSRVYGRNFGYPACVAIFDASVIQGYPGGARTGMQMTGDHMRGMNFTDQYCQSHTVAPVITLDAHLAPLDIDFLDDGSAAFISMHGSWNRKPGVGYRGLLELGGVGEGIVRGY
;
A
#
# COMPACT_ATOMS: atom_id res chain seq x y z
N MET A 1 -18.52 36.85 18.32
CA MET A 1 -18.55 37.45 16.97
C MET A 1 -18.17 36.35 15.99
N GLY A 2 -19.17 35.72 15.37
CA GLY A 2 -19.01 34.49 14.59
C GLY A 2 -18.30 34.74 13.27
N ARG A 3 -17.30 33.91 12.96
CA ARG A 3 -16.68 33.84 11.62
C ARG A 3 -17.71 33.30 10.63
N GLN A 4 -18.39 34.19 9.92
CA GLN A 4 -19.09 33.84 8.69
C GLN A 4 -18.01 33.50 7.65
N LEU A 5 -17.67 32.21 7.57
CA LEU A 5 -16.89 31.64 6.48
C LEU A 5 -17.68 31.85 5.19
N VAL A 6 -17.22 32.77 4.36
CA VAL A 6 -17.60 32.83 2.94
C VAL A 6 -17.11 31.52 2.33
N ARG A 7 -17.99 30.50 2.30
CA ARG A 7 -17.72 29.24 1.65
C ARG A 7 -17.76 29.49 0.15
N THR A 8 -16.59 29.78 -0.42
CA THR A 8 -16.41 29.78 -1.87
C THR A 8 -16.63 28.34 -2.34
N LEU A 9 -17.73 28.07 -3.03
CA LEU A 9 -17.97 26.78 -3.70
C LEU A 9 -16.96 26.66 -4.84
N ALA A 10 -15.82 26.02 -4.57
CA ALA A 10 -14.86 25.67 -5.60
C ALA A 10 -15.32 24.39 -6.31
N ALA A 11 -15.99 24.54 -7.46
CA ALA A 11 -16.19 23.40 -8.35
C ALA A 11 -14.84 23.06 -9.00
N VAL A 12 -14.16 22.02 -8.48
CA VAL A 12 -12.86 21.59 -9.01
C VAL A 12 -13.06 20.63 -10.17
N ALA A 13 -12.90 21.13 -11.39
CA ALA A 13 -12.88 20.28 -12.58
C ALA A 13 -11.47 19.72 -12.80
N LEU A 14 -11.32 18.39 -12.79
CA LEU A 14 -10.07 17.75 -13.15
C LEU A 14 -9.93 17.71 -14.68
N LEU A 15 -9.27 18.71 -15.23
CA LEU A 15 -8.90 18.73 -16.65
C LEU A 15 -7.53 18.08 -16.82
N ALA A 16 -7.45 17.07 -17.70
CA ALA A 16 -6.19 16.41 -18.02
C ALA A 16 -5.16 17.47 -18.46
N ALA A 17 -3.99 17.50 -17.83
CA ALA A 17 -2.97 18.53 -18.05
C ALA A 17 -2.54 18.71 -19.53
N ARG A 18 -2.71 17.68 -20.37
CA ARG A 18 -2.49 17.75 -21.82
C ARG A 18 -3.57 18.54 -22.58
N ALA A 19 -4.79 18.65 -22.05
CA ALA A 19 -5.90 19.33 -22.71
C ALA A 19 -5.93 20.86 -22.45
N LEU A 20 -5.23 21.33 -21.41
CA LEU A 20 -5.24 22.75 -21.00
C LEU A 20 -4.05 23.57 -21.51
N ALA A 21 -2.99 22.94 -22.03
CA ALA A 21 -1.90 23.67 -22.67
C ALA A 21 -2.42 24.35 -23.95
N GLY A 22 -2.98 25.55 -23.81
CA GLY A 22 -3.62 26.33 -24.88
C GLY A 22 -5.15 26.44 -24.82
N ALA A 23 -5.82 26.00 -23.75
CA ALA A 23 -7.28 26.13 -23.64
C ALA A 23 -7.68 27.53 -23.14
N ASN A 24 -8.52 28.24 -23.91
CA ASN A 24 -9.21 29.44 -23.44
C ASN A 24 -10.42 29.02 -22.59
N LEU A 25 -10.35 29.28 -21.28
CA LEU A 25 -11.47 29.11 -20.38
C LEU A 25 -12.27 30.41 -20.32
N THR A 26 -13.58 30.31 -20.52
CA THR A 26 -14.54 31.41 -20.30
C THR A 26 -15.53 30.96 -19.26
N ALA A 27 -15.77 31.80 -18.25
CA ALA A 27 -16.73 31.53 -17.19
C ALA A 27 -18.02 32.35 -17.40
N ALA A 28 -19.15 31.84 -16.90
CA ALA A 28 -20.39 32.61 -16.88
C ALA A 28 -20.23 33.89 -16.02
N LYS A 29 -21.06 34.91 -16.29
CA LYS A 29 -21.01 36.18 -15.57
C LYS A 29 -21.12 35.95 -14.05
N GLY A 30 -20.12 36.39 -13.30
CA GLY A 30 -20.05 36.23 -11.84
C GLY A 30 -19.28 35.00 -11.34
N LEU A 31 -18.75 34.16 -12.24
CA LEU A 31 -17.86 33.05 -11.89
C LEU A 31 -16.42 33.38 -12.28
N GLU A 32 -15.49 33.10 -11.37
CA GLU A 32 -14.06 33.21 -11.59
C GLU A 32 -13.44 31.82 -11.78
N HIS A 33 -12.32 31.75 -12.51
CA HIS A 33 -11.57 30.52 -12.70
C HIS A 33 -10.07 30.81 -12.60
N GLY A 34 -9.29 29.80 -12.18
CA GLY A 34 -7.85 29.92 -12.06
C GLY A 34 -7.18 28.54 -11.94
N LEU A 35 -5.89 28.47 -12.31
CA LEU A 35 -5.09 27.27 -12.14
C LEU A 35 -4.68 27.13 -10.66
N VAL A 36 -5.09 26.03 -10.03
CA VAL A 36 -4.79 25.74 -8.62
C VAL A 36 -3.48 24.95 -8.46
N VAL A 37 -3.23 23.97 -9.33
CA VAL A 37 -2.06 23.06 -9.25
C VAL A 37 -1.62 22.59 -10.63
N ASP A 38 -0.30 22.48 -10.85
CA ASP A 38 0.31 21.94 -12.06
C ASP A 38 1.25 20.73 -11.75
N GLY A 39 1.97 20.24 -12.77
CA GLY A 39 2.99 19.19 -12.58
C GLY A 39 2.47 17.81 -12.19
N LEU A 40 1.16 17.55 -12.30
CA LEU A 40 0.56 16.23 -12.15
C LEU A 40 0.91 15.37 -13.37
N LYS A 41 1.30 14.11 -13.17
CA LYS A 41 1.72 13.20 -14.25
C LYS A 41 0.52 12.53 -14.92
N ARG A 42 -0.39 11.95 -14.13
CA ARG A 42 -1.57 11.20 -14.60
C ARG A 42 -2.75 11.30 -13.61
N PRO A 43 -3.29 12.50 -13.36
CA PRO A 43 -4.39 12.67 -12.42
C PRO A 43 -5.69 12.03 -12.97
N ARG A 44 -6.47 11.40 -12.09
CA ARG A 44 -7.68 10.63 -12.42
C ARG A 44 -8.93 11.08 -11.67
N GLY A 45 -8.77 11.60 -10.46
CA GLY A 45 -9.89 12.07 -9.64
C GLY A 45 -9.46 13.21 -8.72
N VAL A 46 -10.42 14.03 -8.32
CA VAL A 46 -10.24 15.03 -7.27
C VAL A 46 -11.49 15.08 -6.40
N VAL A 47 -11.29 15.11 -5.09
CA VAL A 47 -12.35 15.33 -4.09
C VAL A 47 -11.87 16.30 -3.03
N GLU A 48 -12.79 16.96 -2.34
CA GLU A 48 -12.48 17.83 -1.20
C GLU A 48 -12.60 17.03 0.11
N ASP A 49 -11.63 17.18 1.02
CA ASP A 49 -11.72 16.61 2.36
C ASP A 49 -12.57 17.47 3.30
N SER A 50 -12.94 16.93 4.47
CA SER A 50 -13.77 17.64 5.46
C SER A 50 -13.16 18.93 6.03
N ARG A 51 -11.89 19.22 5.70
CA ARG A 51 -11.13 20.41 6.11
C ARG A 51 -10.87 21.38 4.96
N GLY A 52 -11.49 21.19 3.80
CA GLY A 52 -11.37 22.10 2.65
C GLY A 52 -10.12 21.90 1.78
N ASN A 53 -9.49 20.73 1.84
CA ASN A 53 -8.26 20.43 1.10
C ASN A 53 -8.59 19.51 -0.08
N LEU A 54 -7.78 19.53 -1.14
CA LEU A 54 -8.02 18.67 -2.29
C LEU A 54 -7.26 17.34 -2.15
N LEU A 55 -7.95 16.24 -2.39
CA LEU A 55 -7.37 14.90 -2.55
C LEU A 55 -7.38 14.58 -4.05
N VAL A 56 -6.20 14.49 -4.65
CA VAL A 56 -5.99 14.23 -6.07
C VAL A 56 -5.45 12.82 -6.25
N VAL A 57 -6.17 11.97 -6.99
CA VAL A 57 -5.72 10.63 -7.35
C VAL A 57 -4.81 10.72 -8.58
N GLU A 58 -3.55 10.30 -8.47
CA GLU A 58 -2.60 10.17 -9.59
C GLU A 58 -2.26 8.70 -9.86
N ARG A 59 -2.52 8.23 -11.09
CA ARG A 59 -2.22 6.83 -11.47
C ARG A 59 -0.73 6.51 -11.29
N GLY A 60 -0.41 5.53 -10.45
CA GLY A 60 0.96 5.06 -10.19
C GLY A 60 1.76 6.01 -9.30
N LYS A 61 1.07 6.75 -8.42
CA LYS A 61 1.64 7.57 -7.34
C LYS A 61 0.80 7.54 -6.07
N GLY A 62 -0.53 7.60 -6.17
CA GLY A 62 -1.48 7.49 -5.06
C GLY A 62 -2.35 8.72 -4.94
N ILE A 63 -2.81 9.00 -3.72
CA ILE A 63 -3.62 10.17 -3.38
C ILE A 63 -2.72 11.26 -2.83
N VAL A 64 -2.60 12.35 -3.58
CA VAL A 64 -1.92 13.58 -3.18
C VAL A 64 -2.92 14.49 -2.47
N ARG A 65 -2.59 14.94 -1.27
CA ARG A 65 -3.34 15.99 -0.57
C ARG A 65 -2.72 17.36 -0.81
N LEU A 66 -3.53 18.28 -1.29
CA LEU A 66 -3.19 19.68 -1.51
C LEU A 66 -3.89 20.52 -0.45
N VAL A 67 -3.10 21.09 0.47
CA VAL A 67 -3.59 22.10 1.40
C VAL A 67 -3.70 23.40 0.65
N LEU A 68 -4.88 23.99 0.70
CA LEU A 68 -5.18 25.26 0.05
C LEU A 68 -4.93 26.40 1.04
N ASP A 69 -4.43 27.54 0.56
CA ASP A 69 -4.40 28.76 1.36
C ASP A 69 -5.78 29.44 1.42
N ASP A 70 -5.94 30.41 2.31
CA ASP A 70 -7.18 31.17 2.47
C ASP A 70 -7.48 32.10 1.27
N GLY A 71 -6.61 32.12 0.25
CA GLY A 71 -6.75 32.90 -0.98
C GLY A 71 -6.59 34.41 -0.78
N GLU A 72 -5.45 34.97 -1.18
CA GLU A 72 -5.31 36.43 -1.29
C GLU A 72 -5.93 36.91 -2.61
N GLY A 73 -6.85 37.88 -2.55
CA GLY A 73 -7.47 38.47 -3.76
C GLY A 73 -8.30 37.48 -4.59
N ALA A 74 -9.09 36.62 -3.94
CA ALA A 74 -9.99 35.62 -4.55
C ALA A 74 -9.32 34.47 -5.32
N LYS A 75 -8.00 34.32 -5.24
CA LYS A 75 -7.26 33.22 -5.89
C LYS A 75 -6.68 32.26 -4.87
N VAL A 76 -7.24 31.07 -4.82
CA VAL A 76 -6.77 29.97 -3.98
C VAL A 76 -5.50 29.35 -4.59
N ARG A 77 -4.47 29.11 -3.77
CA ARG A 77 -3.23 28.43 -4.17
C ARG A 77 -2.96 27.21 -3.29
N VAL A 78 -2.04 26.35 -3.73
CA VAL A 78 -1.55 25.24 -2.91
C VAL A 78 -0.52 25.77 -1.91
N ALA A 79 -0.90 25.81 -0.63
CA ALA A 79 -0.02 26.13 0.49
C ALA A 79 0.98 24.99 0.78
N SER A 80 0.53 23.74 0.70
CA SER A 80 1.42 22.58 0.81
C SER A 80 0.89 21.36 0.08
N ARG A 81 1.81 20.48 -0.32
CA ARG A 81 1.53 19.23 -1.01
C ARG A 81 2.10 18.07 -0.21
N THR A 82 1.27 17.10 0.11
CA THR A 82 1.66 15.88 0.85
C THR A 82 1.06 14.64 0.20
N MET A 83 1.69 13.48 0.38
CA MET A 83 1.06 12.21 0.00
C MET A 83 0.10 11.79 1.12
N ALA A 84 -1.21 11.85 0.86
CA ALA A 84 -2.22 11.42 1.83
C ALA A 84 -2.30 9.89 1.90
N VAL A 85 -2.48 9.27 0.75
CA VAL A 85 -2.37 7.82 0.57
C VAL A 85 -1.27 7.60 -0.43
N ASN A 86 -0.22 6.93 0.01
CA ASN A 86 0.75 6.41 -0.92
C ASN A 86 0.35 4.95 -1.14
N GLU A 87 0.04 4.59 -2.39
CA GLU A 87 -0.12 3.21 -2.82
C GLU A 87 1.17 2.37 -2.54
N SER A 88 2.27 3.01 -2.12
CA SER A 88 3.49 2.36 -1.63
C SER A 88 3.55 2.06 -0.12
N LYS A 89 2.51 2.31 0.68
CA LYS A 89 2.54 1.97 2.12
C LYS A 89 2.24 0.49 2.38
N TRP A 90 1.46 -0.11 1.50
CA TRP A 90 1.12 -1.52 1.58
C TRP A 90 1.56 -2.18 0.28
N SER A 91 2.06 -3.40 0.36
CA SER A 91 2.28 -4.21 -0.83
C SER A 91 1.83 -5.62 -0.57
N VAL A 92 1.38 -6.27 -1.64
CA VAL A 92 1.23 -7.71 -1.67
C VAL A 92 2.47 -8.34 -2.30
N GLU A 93 2.91 -9.47 -1.78
CA GLU A 93 4.06 -10.22 -2.29
C GLU A 93 3.60 -11.56 -2.86
N ASN A 94 4.13 -11.89 -4.04
CA ASN A 94 4.13 -13.24 -4.58
C ASN A 94 5.47 -13.88 -4.21
N SER A 95 5.42 -14.85 -3.30
CA SER A 95 6.61 -15.37 -2.63
C SER A 95 7.31 -16.50 -3.42
N LEU A 96 8.32 -17.11 -2.81
CA LEU A 96 9.23 -18.05 -3.46
C LEU A 96 8.54 -19.34 -3.96
N ASP A 97 8.83 -19.72 -5.21
CA ASP A 97 8.47 -21.01 -5.79
C ASP A 97 9.38 -22.17 -5.34
N ASN A 98 8.84 -23.39 -5.32
CA ASN A 98 9.61 -24.64 -5.12
C ASN A 98 10.43 -24.65 -3.82
N MET A 99 9.88 -24.10 -2.74
CA MET A 99 10.61 -23.99 -1.49
C MET A 99 10.95 -25.36 -0.90
N HIS A 100 12.24 -25.54 -0.63
CA HIS A 100 12.78 -26.66 0.14
C HIS A 100 13.40 -26.14 1.43
N ARG A 101 13.32 -26.94 2.50
CA ARG A 101 13.99 -26.65 3.77
C ARG A 101 14.52 -27.93 4.37
N HIS A 102 15.82 -27.97 4.65
CA HIS A 102 16.52 -29.17 5.16
C HIS A 102 16.35 -30.39 4.25
N ASN A 103 16.44 -30.17 2.93
CA ASN A 103 16.21 -31.12 1.85
C ASN A 103 14.79 -31.72 1.80
N ARG A 104 13.83 -31.14 2.52
CA ARG A 104 12.42 -31.50 2.39
C ARG A 104 11.72 -30.48 1.54
N ASP A 105 10.96 -30.99 0.58
CA ASP A 105 10.02 -30.18 -0.16
C ASP A 105 8.86 -29.76 0.77
N ILE A 106 8.66 -28.44 0.92
CA ILE A 106 7.55 -27.86 1.68
C ILE A 106 6.72 -26.92 0.80
N HIS A 107 6.96 -26.89 -0.52
CA HIS A 107 6.39 -25.88 -1.40
C HIS A 107 4.87 -25.89 -1.41
N GLN A 108 4.23 -27.03 -1.16
CA GLN A 108 2.76 -27.16 -1.23
C GLN A 108 2.02 -26.24 -0.26
N THR A 109 2.62 -25.90 0.89
CA THR A 109 1.99 -25.07 1.92
C THR A 109 2.85 -23.90 2.39
N ASN A 110 4.06 -23.74 1.86
CA ASN A 110 4.99 -22.66 2.21
C ASN A 110 5.85 -22.26 1.00
N PRO A 111 6.38 -21.03 0.97
CA PRO A 111 6.07 -19.94 1.89
C PRO A 111 4.69 -19.35 1.60
N GLY A 112 4.15 -18.61 2.56
CA GLY A 112 2.93 -17.84 2.32
C GLY A 112 3.20 -16.60 1.49
N ASP A 113 2.21 -16.17 0.72
CA ASP A 113 2.19 -14.83 0.13
C ASP A 113 1.96 -13.78 1.23
N GLU A 114 2.40 -12.54 1.01
CA GLU A 114 2.51 -11.57 2.11
C GLU A 114 1.68 -10.31 1.84
N LEU A 115 1.12 -9.72 2.91
CA LEU A 115 0.75 -8.31 2.96
C LEU A 115 1.73 -7.57 3.87
N ASN A 116 2.51 -6.69 3.28
CA ASN A 116 3.56 -5.94 3.95
C ASN A 116 3.15 -4.48 4.17
N PHE A 117 3.44 -3.95 5.36
CA PHE A 117 3.27 -2.53 5.68
C PHE A 117 4.63 -1.83 5.76
N HIS A 118 4.82 -0.85 4.90
CA HIS A 118 6.08 -0.12 4.72
C HIS A 118 6.20 1.13 5.58
N GLY A 119 5.31 1.34 6.55
CA GLY A 119 5.33 2.51 7.41
C GLY A 119 4.87 3.80 6.72
N GLN A 120 5.16 4.93 7.35
CA GLN A 120 4.81 6.25 6.82
C GLN A 120 6.07 7.11 6.66
N PRO A 121 6.20 7.87 5.55
CA PRO A 121 7.31 8.81 5.36
C PRO A 121 7.43 9.87 6.46
N SER A 122 6.31 10.22 7.11
CA SER A 122 6.26 11.11 8.26
C SER A 122 6.86 10.50 9.54
N ASN A 123 7.04 9.17 9.59
CA ASN A 123 7.68 8.46 10.69
C ASN A 123 8.85 7.60 10.16
N PRO A 124 9.94 8.23 9.69
CA PRO A 124 11.05 7.53 9.07
C PRO A 124 11.88 6.68 10.04
N HIS A 125 11.68 6.86 11.36
CA HIS A 125 12.33 6.08 12.41
C HIS A 125 11.49 4.88 12.89
N SER A 126 10.35 4.60 12.25
CA SER A 126 9.54 3.42 12.57
C SER A 126 10.30 2.12 12.30
N ARG A 127 9.84 1.03 12.92
CA ARG A 127 10.43 -0.31 12.77
C ARG A 127 10.22 -0.94 11.39
N VAL A 128 9.49 -0.27 10.50
CA VAL A 128 9.06 -0.81 9.21
C VAL A 128 9.41 0.08 8.02
N TYR A 129 9.58 1.40 8.22
CA TYR A 129 9.88 2.32 7.12
C TYR A 129 11.29 2.13 6.57
N GLY A 130 11.40 1.84 5.27
CA GLY A 130 12.67 1.64 4.58
C GLY A 130 13.46 0.41 5.07
N ARG A 131 12.79 -0.56 5.70
CA ARG A 131 13.41 -1.75 6.27
C ARG A 131 13.43 -2.91 5.27
N ASN A 132 14.21 -3.93 5.59
CA ASN A 132 14.28 -5.17 4.81
C ASN A 132 13.14 -6.10 5.22
N PHE A 133 12.28 -6.48 4.27
CA PHE A 133 11.13 -7.38 4.48
C PHE A 133 11.46 -8.86 4.24
N GLY A 134 12.72 -9.21 4.01
CA GLY A 134 13.19 -10.59 4.09
C GLY A 134 13.86 -11.10 2.82
N TYR A 135 13.25 -10.89 1.65
CA TYR A 135 13.74 -11.45 0.41
C TYR A 135 15.18 -10.98 0.06
N PRO A 136 16.07 -11.87 -0.44
CA PRO A 136 15.83 -13.29 -0.73
C PRO A 136 16.01 -14.23 0.45
N ALA A 137 16.55 -13.74 1.58
CA ALA A 137 17.01 -14.57 2.67
C ALA A 137 15.88 -15.20 3.49
N CYS A 138 14.79 -14.47 3.67
CA CYS A 138 13.72 -14.79 4.60
C CYS A 138 12.37 -14.69 3.89
N VAL A 139 11.52 -15.70 4.10
CA VAL A 139 10.15 -15.80 3.56
C VAL A 139 9.17 -16.20 4.65
N ALA A 140 7.90 -15.82 4.55
CA ALA A 140 6.91 -16.09 5.58
C ALA A 140 6.47 -17.56 5.69
N ILE A 141 6.34 -18.03 6.92
CA ILE A 141 5.71 -19.31 7.27
C ILE A 141 4.20 -19.14 7.18
N PHE A 142 3.55 -19.93 6.32
CA PHE A 142 2.09 -20.08 6.32
C PHE A 142 1.68 -21.28 7.17
N ASP A 143 2.12 -22.48 6.79
CA ASP A 143 1.86 -23.72 7.53
C ASP A 143 3.05 -24.07 8.43
N ALA A 144 2.90 -23.78 9.72
CA ALA A 144 3.94 -24.06 10.71
C ALA A 144 4.08 -25.56 11.06
N SER A 145 3.08 -26.40 10.74
CA SER A 145 3.07 -27.81 11.16
C SER A 145 4.14 -28.66 10.47
N VAL A 146 4.59 -28.23 9.29
CA VAL A 146 5.63 -28.89 8.50
C VAL A 146 7.03 -28.32 8.78
N ILE A 147 7.17 -27.30 9.64
CA ILE A 147 8.44 -26.63 9.92
C ILE A 147 9.11 -27.25 11.15
N GLN A 148 10.23 -27.95 10.90
CA GLN A 148 11.01 -28.61 11.94
C GLN A 148 12.23 -27.80 12.37
N GLY A 149 12.60 -27.86 13.66
CA GLY A 149 13.85 -27.25 14.16
C GLY A 149 13.88 -25.71 14.12
N TYR A 150 12.73 -25.05 14.12
CA TYR A 150 12.67 -23.58 14.16
C TYR A 150 12.93 -23.06 15.58
N PRO A 151 13.85 -22.11 15.79
CA PRO A 151 14.18 -21.57 17.12
C PRO A 151 12.97 -20.93 17.81
N GLY A 152 12.61 -21.43 19.00
CA GLY A 152 11.44 -20.93 19.75
C GLY A 152 10.08 -21.46 19.27
N GLY A 153 10.07 -22.34 18.25
CA GLY A 153 8.86 -22.92 17.65
C GLY A 153 8.31 -22.07 16.51
N ALA A 154 8.02 -22.73 15.38
CA ALA A 154 7.47 -22.08 14.20
C ALA A 154 6.01 -21.65 14.43
N ARG A 155 5.63 -20.50 13.86
CA ARG A 155 4.25 -20.01 13.84
C ARG A 155 3.98 -19.33 12.50
N THR A 156 2.73 -19.39 12.04
CA THR A 156 2.26 -18.60 10.89
C THR A 156 2.59 -17.12 11.10
N GLY A 157 3.07 -16.45 10.05
CA GLY A 157 3.49 -15.05 10.11
C GLY A 157 4.94 -14.81 10.50
N MET A 158 5.63 -15.79 11.09
CA MET A 158 7.08 -15.70 11.29
C MET A 158 7.83 -15.89 9.96
N GLN A 159 9.03 -15.34 9.83
CA GLN A 159 9.87 -15.59 8.66
C GLN A 159 10.91 -16.69 8.92
N MET A 160 11.27 -17.42 7.88
CA MET A 160 12.27 -18.50 7.91
C MET A 160 13.21 -18.43 6.70
N THR A 161 14.37 -19.04 6.83
CA THR A 161 15.26 -19.30 5.68
C THR A 161 14.97 -20.68 5.06
N GLY A 162 15.44 -20.89 3.82
CA GLY A 162 15.27 -22.12 3.06
C GLY A 162 16.55 -22.59 2.37
N ASP A 163 16.46 -23.75 1.72
CA ASP A 163 17.59 -24.35 1.01
C ASP A 163 18.06 -23.52 -0.20
N HIS A 164 17.21 -22.61 -0.71
CA HIS A 164 17.58 -21.64 -1.75
C HIS A 164 18.69 -20.68 -1.32
N MET A 165 18.92 -20.53 -0.01
CA MET A 165 19.98 -19.72 0.59
C MET A 165 21.16 -20.53 1.11
N ARG A 166 21.23 -21.84 0.80
CA ARG A 166 22.29 -22.73 1.27
C ARG A 166 23.67 -22.20 0.87
N GLY A 167 24.57 -22.10 1.87
CA GLY A 167 25.92 -21.56 1.68
C GLY A 167 26.06 -20.05 1.90
N MET A 168 24.95 -19.31 2.10
CA MET A 168 24.96 -17.84 2.29
C MET A 168 24.89 -17.40 3.77
N ASN A 169 24.97 -18.35 4.71
CA ASN A 169 25.02 -18.13 6.16
C ASN A 169 23.82 -17.36 6.77
N PHE A 170 22.63 -17.49 6.19
CA PHE A 170 21.38 -17.00 6.78
C PHE A 170 20.77 -18.05 7.71
N THR A 171 20.18 -17.61 8.82
CA THR A 171 19.54 -18.47 9.83
C THR A 171 18.13 -17.99 10.14
N ASP A 172 17.31 -18.85 10.75
CA ASP A 172 15.98 -18.44 11.22
C ASP A 172 16.09 -17.30 12.26
N GLN A 173 17.12 -17.29 13.11
CA GLN A 173 17.37 -16.18 14.04
C GLN A 173 17.71 -14.86 13.32
N TYR A 174 18.41 -14.92 12.19
CA TYR A 174 18.64 -13.73 11.37
C TYR A 174 17.31 -13.14 10.90
N CYS A 175 16.41 -13.99 10.37
CA CYS A 175 15.08 -13.58 9.94
C CYS A 175 14.25 -12.99 11.11
N GLN A 176 14.37 -13.54 12.31
CA GLN A 176 13.66 -12.99 13.48
C GLN A 176 14.15 -11.60 13.92
N SER A 177 15.41 -11.25 13.65
CA SER A 177 16.04 -10.08 14.27
C SER A 177 16.44 -8.98 13.29
N HIS A 178 16.58 -9.28 12.01
CA HIS A 178 17.12 -8.36 11.00
C HIS A 178 16.12 -8.01 9.89
N THR A 179 15.00 -8.71 9.80
CA THR A 179 13.97 -8.49 8.79
C THR A 179 12.63 -8.16 9.43
N VAL A 180 11.72 -7.63 8.64
CA VAL A 180 10.36 -7.28 9.05
C VAL A 180 9.41 -8.34 8.53
N ALA A 181 8.76 -9.04 9.46
CA ALA A 181 7.73 -10.01 9.14
C ALA A 181 6.47 -9.32 8.59
N PRO A 182 5.69 -10.01 7.73
CA PRO A 182 4.49 -9.45 7.17
C PRO A 182 3.40 -9.22 8.20
N VAL A 183 2.47 -8.34 7.86
CA VAL A 183 1.30 -8.04 8.70
C VAL A 183 0.27 -9.15 8.58
N ILE A 184 0.12 -9.71 7.37
CA ILE A 184 -0.72 -10.88 7.10
C ILE A 184 0.06 -11.82 6.20
N THR A 185 0.02 -13.10 6.53
CA THR A 185 0.49 -14.18 5.66
C THR A 185 -0.72 -14.89 5.06
N LEU A 186 -0.79 -14.84 3.74
CA LEU A 186 -1.80 -15.50 2.92
C LEU A 186 -1.33 -16.93 2.60
N ASP A 187 -2.25 -17.77 2.11
CA ASP A 187 -1.90 -19.13 1.66
C ASP A 187 -0.83 -19.08 0.56
N ALA A 188 -0.07 -20.16 0.43
CA ALA A 188 1.01 -20.25 -0.54
C ALA A 188 0.46 -20.25 -1.97
N HIS A 189 1.18 -19.57 -2.88
CA HIS A 189 0.93 -19.56 -4.34
C HIS A 189 -0.37 -18.87 -4.78
N LEU A 190 -0.96 -18.00 -3.98
CA LEU A 190 -2.15 -17.24 -4.39
C LEU A 190 -1.82 -16.22 -5.49
N ALA A 191 -0.56 -15.80 -5.60
CA ALA A 191 -0.04 -14.85 -6.56
C ALA A 191 -0.85 -13.54 -6.54
N PRO A 192 -0.84 -12.80 -5.42
CA PRO A 192 -1.57 -11.55 -5.32
C PRO A 192 -0.94 -10.50 -6.24
N LEU A 193 -1.76 -9.75 -6.97
CA LEU A 193 -1.29 -8.80 -7.98
C LEU A 193 -1.62 -7.34 -7.67
N ASP A 194 -2.65 -7.10 -6.86
CA ASP A 194 -3.10 -5.75 -6.54
C ASP A 194 -3.84 -5.72 -5.20
N ILE A 195 -3.83 -4.55 -4.56
CA ILE A 195 -4.56 -4.25 -3.32
C ILE A 195 -5.19 -2.87 -3.40
N ASP A 196 -6.47 -2.78 -3.00
CA ASP A 196 -7.17 -1.51 -2.86
C ASP A 196 -7.92 -1.46 -1.52
N PHE A 197 -8.22 -0.27 -1.01
CA PHE A 197 -8.88 -0.08 0.29
C PHE A 197 -10.21 0.63 0.11
N LEU A 198 -11.17 0.35 1.00
CA LEU A 198 -12.35 1.22 1.13
C LEU A 198 -11.93 2.62 1.58
N ASP A 199 -12.68 3.64 1.16
CA ASP A 199 -12.40 5.05 1.48
C ASP A 199 -12.31 5.33 2.99
N ASP A 200 -13.06 4.57 3.79
CA ASP A 200 -13.06 4.66 5.26
C ASP A 200 -11.98 3.79 5.94
N GLY A 201 -11.20 3.04 5.15
CA GLY A 201 -10.15 2.14 5.62
C GLY A 201 -10.65 0.92 6.40
N SER A 202 -11.95 0.65 6.39
CA SER A 202 -12.55 -0.48 7.13
C SER A 202 -12.19 -1.82 6.52
N ALA A 203 -11.94 -1.87 5.21
CA ALA A 203 -11.51 -3.07 4.52
C ALA A 203 -10.44 -2.82 3.45
N ALA A 204 -9.69 -3.88 3.16
CA ALA A 204 -8.82 -4.00 2.00
C ALA A 204 -9.27 -5.16 1.11
N PHE A 205 -9.06 -5.00 -0.19
CA PHE A 205 -9.41 -5.95 -1.22
C PHE A 205 -8.17 -6.37 -2.00
N ILE A 206 -7.88 -7.66 -2.04
CA ILE A 206 -6.71 -8.21 -2.72
C ILE A 206 -7.14 -9.09 -3.89
N SER A 207 -6.54 -8.86 -5.06
CA SER A 207 -6.74 -9.72 -6.24
C SER A 207 -5.73 -10.87 -6.24
N MET A 208 -6.21 -12.12 -6.40
CA MET A 208 -5.37 -13.32 -6.39
C MET A 208 -5.42 -14.02 -7.75
N HIS A 209 -4.29 -14.03 -8.45
CA HIS A 209 -4.21 -14.55 -9.81
C HIS A 209 -4.33 -16.08 -9.88
N GLY A 210 -3.91 -16.79 -8.83
CA GLY A 210 -4.01 -18.23 -8.72
C GLY A 210 -2.73 -18.98 -9.05
N SER A 211 -2.58 -20.14 -8.40
CA SER A 211 -1.36 -20.93 -8.35
C SER A 211 -1.15 -21.73 -9.64
N TRP A 212 0.05 -21.67 -10.22
CA TRP A 212 0.49 -22.67 -11.19
C TRP A 212 1.34 -23.78 -10.54
N ASN A 213 1.88 -23.54 -9.33
CA ASN A 213 2.90 -24.36 -8.68
C ASN A 213 2.43 -25.06 -7.38
N ARG A 214 1.16 -25.50 -7.33
CA ARG A 214 0.57 -26.23 -6.18
C ARG A 214 -0.46 -27.26 -6.64
N LYS A 215 -0.64 -28.36 -5.89
CA LYS A 215 -1.65 -29.40 -6.19
C LYS A 215 -2.46 -29.80 -4.94
N PRO A 216 -3.81 -29.66 -4.95
CA PRO A 216 -4.60 -28.98 -5.98
C PRO A 216 -4.28 -27.48 -6.03
N GLY A 217 -4.49 -26.85 -7.19
CA GLY A 217 -4.30 -25.41 -7.33
C GLY A 217 -5.22 -24.61 -6.40
N VAL A 218 -4.76 -23.46 -5.94
CA VAL A 218 -5.49 -22.50 -5.09
C VAL A 218 -5.47 -21.10 -5.68
N GLY A 219 -6.30 -20.21 -5.14
CA GLY A 219 -6.55 -18.88 -5.70
C GLY A 219 -7.65 -18.91 -6.77
N TYR A 220 -7.46 -18.17 -7.87
CA TYR A 220 -8.49 -17.94 -8.91
C TYR A 220 -9.76 -17.27 -8.37
N ARG A 221 -9.61 -16.42 -7.35
CA ARG A 221 -10.71 -15.66 -6.74
C ARG A 221 -10.35 -14.18 -6.79
N GLY A 222 -11.30 -13.36 -7.24
CA GLY A 222 -11.02 -11.97 -7.60
C GLY A 222 -10.78 -11.04 -6.42
N LEU A 223 -11.23 -11.38 -5.20
CA LEU A 223 -11.26 -10.45 -4.09
C LEU A 223 -11.28 -11.16 -2.72
N LEU A 224 -10.29 -10.89 -1.86
CA LEU A 224 -10.35 -11.18 -0.43
C LEU A 224 -10.63 -9.86 0.32
N GLU A 225 -11.72 -9.81 1.10
CA GLU A 225 -11.99 -8.72 2.04
C GLU A 225 -11.24 -8.98 3.35
N LEU A 226 -10.35 -8.06 3.71
CA LEU A 226 -9.70 -8.04 5.00
C LEU A 226 -10.37 -6.96 5.84
N GLY A 227 -11.02 -7.31 6.95
CA GLY A 227 -11.65 -6.33 7.85
C GLY A 227 -10.66 -5.76 8.86
N GLY A 228 -10.78 -4.46 9.18
CA GLY A 228 -10.04 -3.81 10.26
C GLY A 228 -8.60 -3.38 9.92
N VAL A 229 -8.23 -3.37 8.63
CA VAL A 229 -6.85 -3.11 8.13
C VAL A 229 -6.40 -1.65 8.27
N GLY A 230 -7.27 -0.76 8.76
CA GLY A 230 -6.94 0.62 9.12
C GLY A 230 -6.03 0.74 10.35
N GLU A 231 -6.13 1.85 11.09
CA GLU A 231 -5.28 2.11 12.28
C GLU A 231 -5.27 0.96 13.32
N GLY A 232 -6.29 0.10 13.33
CA GLY A 232 -6.42 -1.04 14.24
C GLY A 232 -5.29 -2.07 14.13
N ILE A 233 -4.89 -2.46 12.92
CA ILE A 233 -3.76 -3.39 12.72
C ILE A 233 -2.41 -2.68 12.91
N VAL A 234 -2.32 -1.40 12.54
CA VAL A 234 -1.09 -0.59 12.68
C VAL A 234 -0.72 -0.33 14.15
N ARG A 235 -1.70 -0.28 15.08
CA ARG A 235 -1.44 -0.07 16.51
C ARG A 235 -0.67 -1.20 17.20
N GLY A 236 -0.46 -2.33 16.53
CA GLY A 236 0.38 -3.44 16.99
C GLY A 236 1.87 -3.34 16.62
N TYR A 237 2.28 -2.37 15.78
CA TYR A 237 3.63 -2.25 15.23
C TYR A 237 4.35 -0.95 15.65
#